data_AF-A0A838N3S0-F1
#
_entry.id   AF-A0A838N3S0-F1
#
_cell.length_a   1.000
_cell.length_b   1.000
_cell.length_c   1.000
_cell.angle_alpha   90.00
_cell.angle_beta   90.00
_cell.angle_gamma   90.00
#
_symmetry.space_group_name_H-M   'P 1'
#
loop_
_entity.id
_entity.type
_entity.pdbx_description
1 polymer ?
#
loop_
_entity_poly.entity_id
_entity_poly.type
_entity_poly.pdbx_seq_one_letter_code
_entity_poly.pdbx_strand_id
1 'polypeptide(L)'
;MDAELEKLVEAGKLTPRAADQLDKLKPGTFCLHKSWGFGKVAEWNLLLNQILIDFQGKKGHPMQLAYAADHLAVIAADHFLARKATDLSSIKDLLKNEPASVVRNILESLGGAAT
;
A
#
# COMPACT_ATOMS: atom_id res chain seq x y z
N MET A 1 15.67 7.83 -3.80
CA MET A 1 15.61 6.63 -2.94
C MET A 1 15.92 7.08 -1.53
N ASP A 2 15.33 6.44 -0.52
CA ASP A 2 15.62 6.74 0.88
C ASP A 2 17.06 6.33 1.27
N ALA A 3 17.75 7.17 2.05
CA ALA A 3 19.15 6.95 2.42
C ALA A 3 19.35 5.67 3.26
N GLU A 4 18.36 5.25 4.05
CA GLU A 4 18.46 4.00 4.80
C GLU A 4 18.34 2.76 3.89
N LEU A 5 17.53 2.85 2.84
CA LEU A 5 17.41 1.79 1.83
C LEU A 5 18.67 1.70 0.97
N GLU A 6 19.30 2.83 0.62
CA GLU A 6 20.60 2.87 -0.06
C GLU A 6 21.68 2.10 0.72
N LYS A 7 21.79 2.33 2.04
CA LYS A 7 22.72 1.59 2.90
C LYS A 7 22.46 0.08 2.90
N LEU A 8 21.19 -0.34 2.83
CA LEU A 8 20.85 -1.77 2.75
C LEU A 8 21.22 -2.38 1.39
N VAL A 9 21.17 -1.60 0.31
CA VAL A 9 21.65 -2.01 -1.02
C VAL A 9 23.18 -2.15 -1.02
N GLU A 10 23.90 -1.16 -0.50
CA GLU A 10 25.37 -1.19 -0.38
C GLU A 10 25.86 -2.36 0.48
N ALA A 11 25.11 -2.68 1.55
CA ALA A 11 25.38 -3.84 2.41
C ALA A 11 24.98 -5.19 1.79
N GLY A 12 24.43 -5.21 0.57
CA GLY A 12 24.00 -6.43 -0.13
C GLY A 12 22.75 -7.10 0.45
N LYS A 13 22.00 -6.41 1.33
CA LYS A 13 20.77 -6.93 1.96
C LYS A 13 19.54 -6.74 1.08
N LEU A 14 19.58 -5.77 0.16
CA LEU A 14 18.52 -5.50 -0.81
C LEU A 14 19.11 -5.32 -2.21
N THR A 15 18.31 -5.60 -3.23
CA THR A 15 18.62 -5.19 -4.60
C THR A 15 18.18 -3.73 -4.80
N PRO A 16 18.79 -2.98 -5.75
CA PRO A 16 18.33 -1.63 -6.09
C PRO A 16 16.84 -1.59 -6.46
N ARG A 17 16.37 -2.58 -7.23
CA ARG A 17 14.96 -2.73 -7.60
C ARG A 17 14.06 -2.91 -6.37
N ALA A 18 14.46 -3.73 -5.41
CA ALA A 18 13.68 -3.94 -4.20
C ALA A 18 13.61 -2.66 -3.35
N ALA A 19 14.73 -1.93 -3.26
CA ALA A 19 14.79 -0.64 -2.58
C ALA A 19 13.88 0.41 -3.26
N ASP A 20 13.83 0.48 -4.59
CA ASP A 20 12.91 1.36 -5.32
C ASP A 20 11.43 1.04 -5.06
N GLN A 21 11.08 -0.24 -4.92
CA GLN A 21 9.71 -0.63 -4.56
C GLN A 21 9.40 -0.28 -3.12
N LEU A 22 10.33 -0.53 -2.20
CA LEU A 22 10.18 -0.18 -0.80
C LEU A 22 10.06 1.33 -0.61
N ASP A 23 10.80 2.16 -1.35
CA ASP A 23 10.70 3.63 -1.27
C ASP A 23 9.28 4.15 -1.57
N LYS A 24 8.48 3.39 -2.33
CA LYS A 24 7.06 3.67 -2.58
C LYS A 24 6.13 3.15 -1.50
N LEU A 25 6.60 2.26 -0.62
CA LEU A 25 5.88 1.63 0.49
C LEU A 25 6.29 2.25 1.83
N LYS A 26 6.45 3.58 1.88
CA LYS A 26 6.76 4.31 3.13
C LYS A 26 5.65 4.15 4.17
N PRO A 27 5.96 4.32 5.47
CA PRO A 27 4.93 4.43 6.51
C PRO A 27 3.81 5.39 6.10
N GLY A 28 2.56 4.95 6.25
CA GLY A 28 1.39 5.68 5.79
C GLY A 28 0.84 5.26 4.42
N THR A 29 1.65 4.61 3.57
CA THR A 29 1.24 4.17 2.23
C THR A 29 0.25 3.01 2.31
N PHE A 30 -0.72 2.98 1.40
CA PHE A 30 -1.61 1.83 1.24
C PHE A 30 -1.03 0.80 0.28
N CYS A 31 -1.37 -0.47 0.51
CA CYS A 31 -0.93 -1.57 -0.33
C CYS A 31 -1.97 -2.68 -0.44
N LEU A 32 -1.85 -3.50 -1.47
CA LEU A 32 -2.56 -4.76 -1.62
C LEU A 32 -1.58 -5.93 -1.57
N HIS A 33 -1.91 -6.93 -0.78
CA HIS A 33 -1.28 -8.24 -0.82
C HIS A 33 -2.27 -9.28 -1.37
N LYS A 34 -1.82 -10.19 -2.25
CA LYS A 34 -2.69 -11.17 -2.90
C LYS A 34 -3.49 -12.04 -1.92
N SER A 35 -2.87 -12.44 -0.81
CA SER A 35 -3.48 -13.36 0.17
C SER A 35 -4.07 -12.65 1.39
N TRP A 36 -3.69 -11.40 1.66
CA TRP A 36 -4.10 -10.69 2.88
C TRP A 36 -4.94 -9.44 2.61
N GLY A 37 -5.10 -9.08 1.33
CA GLY A 37 -5.94 -7.97 0.92
C GLY A 37 -5.30 -6.61 1.21
N PHE A 38 -6.17 -5.63 1.46
CA PHE A 38 -5.80 -4.25 1.67
C PHE A 38 -5.10 -4.05 3.01
N GLY A 39 -4.05 -3.25 2.99
CA GLY A 39 -3.33 -2.85 4.19
C GLY A 39 -2.74 -1.45 4.08
N LYS A 40 -2.27 -0.96 5.23
CA LYS A 40 -1.53 0.29 5.35
C LYS A 40 -0.18 0.00 5.99
N VAL A 41 0.89 0.53 5.42
CA VAL A 41 2.23 0.43 6.02
C VAL A 41 2.21 1.19 7.34
N ALA A 42 2.44 0.48 8.43
CA ALA A 42 2.52 1.05 9.76
C ALA A 42 3.92 1.61 10.02
N GLU A 43 4.96 0.82 9.69
CA GLU A 43 6.33 1.14 10.06
C GLU A 43 7.34 0.42 9.15
N TRP A 44 8.50 1.05 8.94
CA TRP A 44 9.72 0.37 8.51
C TRP A 44 10.57 0.03 9.72
N ASN A 45 10.78 -1.26 9.96
CA ASN A 45 11.74 -1.74 10.93
C ASN A 45 12.97 -2.28 10.18
N LEU A 46 13.72 -1.35 9.58
CA LEU A 46 14.87 -1.67 8.73
C LEU A 46 15.99 -2.39 9.50
N LEU A 47 16.12 -2.10 10.80
CA LEU A 47 17.06 -2.78 11.69
C LEU A 47 16.79 -4.30 11.75
N LEU A 48 15.52 -4.70 11.82
CA LEU A 48 15.10 -6.10 11.82
C LEU A 48 14.84 -6.67 10.42
N ASN A 49 15.19 -5.92 9.36
CA ASN A 49 14.89 -6.27 7.97
C ASN A 49 13.38 -6.52 7.73
N GLN A 50 12.52 -5.72 8.36
CA GLN A 50 11.07 -5.88 8.32
C GLN A 50 10.33 -4.60 7.94
N ILE A 51 9.16 -4.78 7.33
CA ILE A 51 8.10 -3.79 7.22
C ILE A 51 6.89 -4.30 7.99
N LEU A 52 6.24 -3.43 8.76
CA LEU A 52 5.03 -3.73 9.50
C LEU A 52 3.83 -3.17 8.74
N ILE A 53 2.83 -4.00 8.50
CA ILE A 53 1.65 -3.63 7.73
C ILE A 53 0.39 -3.97 8.52
N ASP A 54 -0.52 -3.00 8.60
CA ASP A 54 -1.85 -3.17 9.13
C ASP A 54 -2.78 -3.67 8.03
N PHE A 55 -2.91 -5.00 7.91
CA PHE A 55 -3.93 -5.61 7.05
C PHE A 55 -5.26 -5.74 7.78
N GLN A 56 -6.36 -5.88 7.03
CA GLN A 56 -7.66 -6.16 7.62
C GLN A 56 -7.61 -7.47 8.46
N GLY A 57 -7.86 -7.36 9.76
CA GLY A 57 -7.84 -8.49 10.69
C GLY A 57 -6.43 -8.96 11.13
N LYS A 58 -5.36 -8.32 10.64
CA LYS A 58 -3.96 -8.61 11.05
C LYS A 58 -3.17 -7.31 11.18
N LYS A 59 -3.32 -6.66 12.34
CA LYS A 59 -2.60 -5.43 12.68
C LYS A 59 -1.12 -5.72 12.96
N GLY A 60 -0.22 -4.87 12.48
CA GLY A 60 1.22 -4.97 12.73
C GLY A 60 1.85 -6.25 12.18
N HIS A 61 1.37 -6.76 11.04
CA HIS A 61 1.90 -7.99 10.47
C HIS A 61 3.33 -7.77 9.96
N PRO A 62 4.35 -8.50 10.47
CA PRO A 62 5.72 -8.36 10.02
C PRO A 62 5.98 -9.10 8.71
N MET A 63 6.70 -8.45 7.80
CA MET A 63 7.08 -9.00 6.51
C MET A 63 8.54 -8.64 6.21
N GLN A 64 9.30 -9.57 5.63
CA GLN A 64 10.68 -9.29 5.20
C GLN A 64 10.70 -8.26 4.06
N LEU A 65 11.66 -7.33 4.08
CA LEU A 65 11.73 -6.23 3.10
C LEU A 65 11.74 -6.70 1.64
N ALA A 66 12.55 -7.70 1.31
CA ALA A 66 12.61 -8.24 -0.05
C ALA A 66 11.27 -8.88 -0.47
N TYR A 67 10.62 -9.63 0.43
CA TYR A 67 9.32 -10.22 0.15
C TYR A 67 8.24 -9.15 -0.06
N ALA A 68 8.28 -8.08 0.74
CA ALA A 68 7.38 -6.95 0.60
C ALA A 68 7.52 -6.25 -0.75
N ALA A 69 8.76 -6.02 -1.20
CA ALA A 69 9.06 -5.43 -2.49
C ALA A 69 8.48 -6.23 -3.68
N ASP A 70 8.42 -7.55 -3.56
CA ASP A 70 7.95 -8.44 -4.63
C ASP A 70 6.44 -8.69 -4.61
N HIS A 71 5.80 -8.63 -3.43
CA HIS A 71 4.42 -9.10 -3.24
C HIS A 71 3.39 -8.03 -2.90
N LEU A 72 3.81 -6.78 -2.69
CA LEU A 72 2.91 -5.67 -2.42
C LEU A 72 2.70 -4.81 -3.65
N ALA A 73 1.45 -4.59 -4.01
CA ALA A 73 1.06 -3.55 -4.95
C ALA A 73 0.77 -2.27 -4.18
N VAL A 74 1.44 -1.17 -4.53
CA VAL A 74 1.18 0.16 -3.95
C VAL A 74 -0.21 0.64 -4.35
N ILE A 75 -0.94 1.22 -3.40
CA ILE A 75 -2.26 1.80 -3.62
C ILE A 75 -2.19 3.31 -3.37
N ALA A 76 -2.56 4.08 -4.38
CA ALA A 76 -2.62 5.54 -4.30
C ALA A 76 -3.74 5.98 -3.33
N ALA A 77 -3.59 7.16 -2.73
CA ALA A 77 -4.53 7.66 -1.72
C ALA A 77 -5.94 7.96 -2.28
N ASP A 78 -6.03 8.27 -3.57
CA ASP A 78 -7.26 8.54 -4.32
C ASP A 78 -7.95 7.26 -4.81
N HIS A 79 -7.27 6.12 -4.77
CA HIS A 79 -7.86 4.82 -5.07
C HIS A 79 -9.06 4.55 -4.15
N PHE A 80 -10.13 3.99 -4.69
CA PHE A 80 -11.40 3.77 -4.00
C PHE A 80 -11.23 3.03 -2.67
N LEU A 81 -10.44 1.95 -2.64
CA LEU A 81 -10.14 1.21 -1.40
C LEU A 81 -9.47 2.08 -0.32
N ALA A 82 -8.54 2.96 -0.70
CA ALA A 82 -7.89 3.88 0.23
C ALA A 82 -8.90 4.89 0.78
N ARG A 83 -9.67 5.55 -0.10
CA ARG A 83 -10.73 6.48 0.29
C ARG A 83 -11.79 5.83 1.17
N LYS A 84 -12.22 4.62 0.85
CA LYS A 84 -13.18 3.85 1.66
C LYS A 84 -12.64 3.59 3.07
N ALA A 85 -11.33 3.34 3.20
CA ALA A 85 -10.69 3.07 4.49
C ALA A 85 -10.46 4.34 5.32
N THR A 86 -10.24 5.50 4.70
CA THR A 86 -9.91 6.75 5.40
C THR A 86 -11.05 7.75 5.53
N ASP A 87 -12.00 7.74 4.58
CA ASP A 87 -13.07 8.72 4.47
C ASP A 87 -14.37 8.06 3.98
N LEU A 88 -14.88 7.15 4.82
CA LEU A 88 -16.12 6.44 4.55
C LEU A 88 -17.34 7.38 4.50
N SER A 89 -17.30 8.52 5.21
CA SER A 89 -18.41 9.47 5.22
C SER A 89 -18.58 10.13 3.86
N SER A 90 -17.50 10.67 3.28
CA SER A 90 -17.55 11.28 1.95
C SER A 90 -18.02 10.28 0.89
N ILE A 91 -17.55 9.04 0.95
CA ILE A 91 -18.01 7.99 0.03
C ILE A 91 -19.51 7.72 0.16
N LYS A 92 -20.05 7.67 1.39
CA LYS A 92 -21.49 7.49 1.61
C LYS A 92 -22.31 8.68 1.09
N ASP A 93 -21.81 9.88 1.22
CA ASP A 93 -22.50 11.08 0.73
C ASP A 93 -22.46 11.15 -0.80
N LEU A 94 -21.33 10.80 -1.43
CA LEU A 94 -21.24 10.64 -2.89
C LEU A 94 -22.18 9.55 -3.40
N LEU A 95 -22.33 8.43 -2.69
CA LEU A 95 -23.30 7.39 -3.09
C LEU A 95 -24.75 7.89 -3.10
N LYS A 96 -25.12 8.82 -2.21
CA LYS A 96 -26.48 9.39 -2.14
C LYS A 96 -26.71 10.47 -3.21
N ASN A 97 -25.72 11.34 -3.40
CA ASN A 97 -25.89 12.56 -4.17
C ASN A 97 -25.33 12.44 -5.60
N GLU A 98 -24.25 11.68 -5.79
CA GLU A 98 -23.52 11.54 -7.05
C GLU A 98 -22.96 10.11 -7.27
N PRO A 99 -23.80 9.07 -7.33
CA PRO A 99 -23.36 7.68 -7.38
C PRO A 99 -22.45 7.37 -8.58
N ALA A 100 -22.62 8.08 -9.71
CA ALA A 100 -21.76 7.95 -10.88
C ALA A 100 -20.30 8.33 -10.60
N SER A 101 -20.06 9.30 -9.70
CA SER A 101 -18.71 9.72 -9.29
C SER A 101 -18.01 8.62 -8.50
N VAL A 102 -18.75 7.82 -7.73
CA VAL A 102 -18.21 6.65 -7.02
C VAL A 102 -17.87 5.53 -7.98
N VAL A 103 -18.76 5.21 -8.93
CA VAL A 103 -18.50 4.20 -9.96
C VAL A 103 -17.28 4.58 -10.80
N ARG A 104 -17.15 5.86 -11.19
CA ARG A 104 -15.97 6.38 -11.88
C ARG A 104 -14.69 6.14 -11.07
N ASN A 105 -14.69 6.50 -9.79
CA ASN A 105 -13.51 6.30 -8.94
C ASN A 105 -13.13 4.82 -8.82
N ILE A 106 -14.09 3.90 -8.74
CA ILE A 106 -13.83 2.45 -8.76
C ILE A 106 -13.19 2.03 -10.08
N LEU A 107 -13.74 2.46 -11.23
CA LEU A 107 -13.19 2.13 -12.54
C LEU A 107 -11.77 2.68 -12.71
N GLU A 108 -11.53 3.94 -12.36
CA GLU A 108 -10.19 4.55 -12.39
C GLU A 108 -9.19 3.80 -11.51
N SER A 109 -9.64 3.38 -10.32
CA SER A 109 -8.84 2.58 -9.37
C SER A 109 -8.45 1.21 -9.92
N LEU A 110 -9.29 0.63 -10.77
CA LEU A 110 -9.09 -0.69 -11.38
C LEU A 110 -8.54 -0.61 -12.81
N GLY A 111 -7.96 0.52 -13.21
CA GLY A 111 -7.36 0.70 -14.54
C GLY A 111 -8.38 0.74 -15.67
N GLY A 112 -9.60 1.20 -15.40
CA GLY A 112 -10.69 1.32 -16.37
C GLY A 112 -11.53 0.05 -16.55
N ALA A 113 -11.27 -1.00 -15.77
CA ALA A 113 -12.00 -2.26 -15.85
C ALA A 113 -12.85 -2.54 -14.60
N ALA A 114 -13.96 -3.25 -14.79
CA ALA A 114 -14.68 -3.96 -13.73
C ALA A 114 -15.02 -5.34 -14.28
N THR A 115 -14.54 -6.41 -13.64
CA THR A 115 -14.76 -7.81 -14.03
C THR A 115 -15.27 -8.60 -12.86
#